data_AF-A0A6B2G484-F1
#
_entry.id   AF-A0A6B2G484-F1
#
_cell.length_a   1.000
_cell.length_b   1.000
_cell.length_c   1.000
_cell.angle_alpha   90.00
_cell.angle_beta   90.00
_cell.angle_gamma   90.00
#
_symmetry.space_group_name_H-M   'P 1'
#
loop_
_entity.id
_entity.type
_entity.pdbx_description
1 polymer ?
#
loop_
_entity_poly.entity_id
_entity_poly.type
_entity_poly.pdbx_seq_one_letter_code
_entity_poly.pdbx_strand_id
1 'polypeptide(L)'
;MSVELRVSLQRVQNLLKRDPESYAVEFELYFSHFKKVYEVQMNNLSHLNNEFIYLMNFISSVIGNYKKYIEEFVNLIFEIIKKNGNELEPQIRLESCRILCKFRKEKLICPIKLVGCFITLFNCKDKALRAHLFKLILADFKHGSKKSQFGQSIKNQLQ
;
A
#
# COMPACT_ATOMS: atom_id res chain seq x y z
N MET A 1 6.43 14.22 -16.18
CA MET A 1 4.99 14.38 -15.86
C MET A 1 4.66 15.87 -15.91
N SER A 2 3.89 16.28 -16.90
CA SER A 2 3.49 17.67 -17.12
C SER A 2 2.71 18.22 -15.92
N VAL A 3 2.84 19.52 -15.65
CA VAL A 3 2.19 20.21 -14.53
C VAL A 3 0.66 20.13 -14.64
N GLU A 4 0.14 20.20 -15.87
CA GLU A 4 -1.29 20.12 -16.17
C GLU A 4 -1.93 18.81 -15.72
N LEU A 5 -1.23 17.68 -15.88
CA LEU A 5 -1.74 16.37 -15.46
C LEU A 5 -1.84 16.23 -13.93
N ARG A 6 -0.96 16.90 -13.18
CA ARG A 6 -1.01 16.89 -11.70
C ARG A 6 -2.16 17.73 -11.17
N VAL A 7 -2.38 18.91 -11.77
CA VAL A 7 -3.44 19.83 -11.39
C VAL A 7 -4.81 19.21 -11.68
N SER A 8 -4.96 18.56 -12.83
CA SER A 8 -6.22 17.88 -13.19
C SER A 8 -6.56 16.76 -12.20
N LEU A 9 -5.57 15.95 -11.81
CA LEU A 9 -5.77 14.83 -10.89
C LEU A 9 -6.02 15.28 -9.44
N GLN A 10 -5.44 16.39 -9.00
CA GLN A 10 -5.76 16.95 -7.68
C GLN A 10 -7.19 17.49 -7.62
N ARG A 11 -7.68 18.09 -8.73
CA ARG A 11 -9.09 18.47 -8.87
C ARG A 11 -10.00 17.24 -8.81
N VAL A 12 -9.67 16.19 -9.56
CA VAL A 12 -10.42 14.92 -9.55
C VAL A 12 -10.42 14.29 -8.17
N GLN A 13 -9.28 14.29 -7.46
CA GLN A 13 -9.16 13.79 -6.10
C GLN A 13 -10.15 14.47 -5.15
N ASN A 14 -10.31 15.79 -5.28
CA ASN A 14 -11.26 16.54 -4.47
C ASN A 14 -12.71 16.18 -4.80
N LEU A 15 -13.04 15.99 -6.08
CA LEU A 15 -14.39 15.57 -6.51
C LEU A 15 -14.73 14.18 -5.98
N LEU A 16 -13.82 13.21 -6.17
CA LEU A 16 -13.96 11.82 -5.69
C LEU A 16 -14.10 11.70 -4.17
N LYS A 17 -13.61 12.70 -3.43
CA LYS A 17 -13.74 12.77 -1.97
C LYS A 17 -15.01 13.48 -1.51
N ARG A 18 -15.41 14.53 -2.24
CA ARG A 18 -16.56 15.37 -1.88
C ARG A 18 -17.89 14.67 -2.19
N ASP A 19 -17.95 13.92 -3.28
CA ASP A 19 -19.16 13.22 -3.71
C ASP A 19 -18.81 11.81 -4.25
N PRO A 20 -18.51 10.83 -3.37
CA PRO A 20 -18.04 9.53 -3.81
C PRO A 20 -19.06 8.74 -4.64
N GLU A 21 -20.37 8.93 -4.39
CA GLU A 21 -21.42 8.17 -5.06
C GLU A 21 -21.56 8.59 -6.53
N SER A 22 -21.64 9.90 -6.80
CA SER A 22 -21.77 10.41 -8.16
C SER A 22 -20.55 10.14 -9.04
N TYR A 23 -19.37 9.94 -8.44
CA TYR A 23 -18.12 9.71 -9.15
C TYR A 23 -17.62 8.25 -9.06
N ALA A 24 -18.47 7.30 -8.68
CA ALA A 24 -18.08 5.89 -8.57
C ALA A 24 -17.56 5.29 -9.89
N VAL A 25 -18.21 5.59 -11.02
CA VAL A 25 -17.78 5.14 -12.35
C VAL A 25 -16.41 5.71 -12.72
N GLU A 26 -16.18 7.00 -12.42
CA GLU A 26 -14.90 7.66 -12.64
C GLU A 26 -13.79 7.02 -11.80
N PHE A 27 -14.06 6.74 -10.52
CA PHE A 27 -13.12 6.01 -9.66
C PHE A 27 -12.74 4.66 -10.26
N GLU A 28 -13.74 3.90 -10.73
CA GLU A 28 -13.52 2.59 -11.36
C GLU A 28 -12.62 2.66 -12.59
N LEU A 29 -12.73 3.71 -13.40
CA LEU A 29 -11.83 3.97 -14.52
C LEU A 29 -10.39 4.20 -14.06
N TYR A 30 -10.17 5.04 -13.04
CA TYR A 30 -8.82 5.26 -12.49
C TYR A 30 -8.24 4.00 -11.85
N PHE A 31 -9.07 3.23 -11.16
CA PHE A 31 -8.63 1.99 -10.53
C PHE A 31 -8.28 0.93 -11.59
N SER A 32 -9.05 0.83 -12.68
CA SER A 32 -8.74 -0.01 -13.84
C SER A 32 -7.45 0.42 -14.53
N HIS A 33 -7.22 1.73 -14.71
CA HIS A 33 -5.96 2.26 -15.24
C HIS A 33 -4.78 1.88 -14.36
N PHE A 34 -4.92 2.06 -13.03
CA PHE A 34 -3.90 1.65 -12.07
C PHE A 34 -3.56 0.16 -12.21
N LYS A 35 -4.54 -0.73 -12.36
CA LYS A 35 -4.29 -2.17 -12.53
C LYS A 35 -3.53 -2.51 -13.80
N LYS A 36 -3.84 -1.85 -14.92
CA LYS A 36 -3.08 -2.02 -16.17
C LYS A 36 -1.62 -1.58 -16.01
N VAL A 37 -1.40 -0.42 -15.40
CA VAL A 37 -0.03 0.08 -15.14
C VAL A 37 0.70 -0.81 -14.15
N TYR A 38 0.01 -1.35 -13.15
CA TYR A 38 0.54 -2.33 -12.21
C TYR A 38 1.05 -3.59 -12.92
N GLU A 39 0.25 -4.19 -13.81
CA GLU A 39 0.64 -5.38 -14.56
C GLU A 39 1.89 -5.14 -15.40
N VAL A 40 1.95 -4.00 -16.10
CA VAL A 40 3.15 -3.60 -16.86
C VAL A 40 4.35 -3.43 -15.95
N GLN A 41 4.18 -2.76 -14.81
CA GLN A 41 5.28 -2.53 -13.85
C GLN A 41 5.79 -3.83 -13.24
N MET A 42 4.90 -4.78 -12.92
CA MET A 42 5.29 -6.07 -12.35
C MET A 42 6.08 -6.94 -13.35
N ASN A 43 5.93 -6.70 -14.65
CA ASN A 43 6.73 -7.34 -15.69
C ASN A 43 8.07 -6.64 -15.96
N ASN A 44 8.24 -5.37 -15.55
CA ASN A 44 9.46 -4.60 -15.78
C ASN A 44 9.80 -3.70 -14.57
N LEU A 45 10.47 -4.30 -13.59
CA LEU A 45 10.66 -3.72 -12.25
C LEU A 45 11.93 -2.89 -12.11
N SER A 46 12.81 -2.92 -13.12
CA SER A 46 14.12 -2.27 -13.11
C SER A 46 14.05 -0.76 -13.37
N HIS A 47 12.92 -0.25 -13.85
CA HIS A 47 12.76 1.16 -14.20
C HIS A 47 11.81 1.89 -13.25
N LEU A 48 12.23 3.09 -12.84
CA LEU A 48 11.39 4.03 -12.12
C LEU A 48 10.22 4.47 -13.00
N ASN A 49 9.01 4.07 -12.62
CA ASN A 49 7.80 4.54 -13.26
C ASN A 49 7.10 5.58 -12.36
N ASN A 50 7.36 6.85 -12.65
CA ASN A 50 6.79 7.97 -11.91
C ASN A 50 5.26 8.03 -12.02
N GLU A 51 4.68 7.58 -13.14
CA GLU A 51 3.23 7.50 -13.29
C GLU A 51 2.65 6.44 -12.35
N PHE A 52 3.29 5.27 -12.27
CA PHE A 52 2.85 4.21 -11.36
C PHE A 52 2.85 4.67 -9.90
N ILE A 53 3.95 5.29 -9.43
CA ILE A 53 4.03 5.85 -8.07
C ILE A 53 2.95 6.90 -7.84
N TYR A 54 2.71 7.76 -8.84
CA TYR A 54 1.69 8.78 -8.75
C TYR A 54 0.29 8.17 -8.63
N LEU A 55 -0.04 7.17 -9.45
CA LEU A 55 -1.32 6.45 -9.40
C LEU A 55 -1.51 5.71 -8.09
N MET A 56 -0.48 5.03 -7.58
CA MET A 56 -0.51 4.40 -6.26
C MET A 56 -0.90 5.40 -5.16
N ASN A 57 -0.27 6.57 -5.17
CA ASN A 57 -0.53 7.62 -4.19
C ASN A 57 -1.91 8.26 -4.38
N PHE A 58 -2.34 8.47 -5.61
CA PHE A 58 -3.68 8.96 -5.94
C PHE A 58 -4.74 8.00 -5.41
N ILE A 59 -4.70 6.71 -5.79
CA ILE A 59 -5.67 5.71 -5.35
C ILE A 59 -5.68 5.59 -3.83
N SER A 60 -4.51 5.44 -3.19
CA SER A 60 -4.37 5.40 -1.72
C SER A 60 -5.03 6.59 -1.02
N SER A 61 -5.07 7.75 -1.66
CA SER A 61 -5.62 8.96 -1.08
C SER A 61 -7.15 9.07 -1.14
N VAL A 62 -7.81 8.38 -2.08
CA VAL A 62 -9.27 8.47 -2.31
C VAL A 62 -10.03 7.18 -1.96
N ILE A 63 -9.36 6.03 -1.98
CA ILE A 63 -9.98 4.71 -1.87
C ILE A 63 -10.70 4.45 -0.53
N GLY A 64 -10.41 5.24 0.51
CA GLY A 64 -11.15 5.20 1.78
C GLY A 64 -12.65 5.42 1.62
N ASN A 65 -13.06 6.17 0.59
CA ASN A 65 -14.48 6.39 0.26
C ASN A 65 -15.10 5.27 -0.58
N TYR A 66 -14.29 4.32 -1.08
CA TYR A 66 -14.71 3.23 -1.95
C TYR A 66 -14.31 1.88 -1.34
N LYS A 67 -14.93 1.56 -0.20
CA LYS A 67 -14.54 0.42 0.67
C LYS A 67 -14.44 -0.92 -0.06
N LYS A 68 -15.25 -1.15 -1.10
CA LYS A 68 -15.26 -2.38 -1.91
C LYS A 68 -13.92 -2.68 -2.60
N TYR A 69 -13.06 -1.68 -2.82
CA TYR A 69 -11.75 -1.85 -3.49
C TYR A 69 -10.57 -1.88 -2.55
N ILE A 70 -10.75 -1.54 -1.26
CA ILE A 70 -9.64 -1.41 -0.32
C ILE A 70 -8.84 -2.70 -0.22
N GLU A 71 -9.52 -3.84 -0.10
CA GLU A 71 -8.87 -5.15 0.03
C GLU A 71 -8.07 -5.51 -1.23
N GLU A 72 -8.66 -5.35 -2.41
CA GLU A 72 -7.97 -5.59 -3.69
C GLU A 72 -6.72 -4.72 -3.82
N PHE A 73 -6.84 -3.41 -3.56
CA PHE A 73 -5.71 -2.49 -3.64
C PHE A 73 -4.60 -2.85 -2.66
N VAL A 74 -4.94 -3.10 -1.38
CA VAL A 74 -3.97 -3.48 -0.36
C VAL A 74 -3.24 -4.77 -0.75
N ASN A 75 -3.95 -5.76 -1.28
CA ASN A 75 -3.34 -7.00 -1.73
C ASN A 75 -2.38 -6.76 -2.91
N LEU A 76 -2.73 -5.91 -3.87
CA LEU A 76 -1.82 -5.52 -4.95
C LEU A 76 -0.53 -4.90 -4.41
N ILE A 77 -0.61 -3.99 -3.42
CA ILE A 77 0.57 -3.38 -2.80
C ILE A 77 1.42 -4.41 -2.02
N PHE A 78 0.79 -5.38 -1.35
CA PHE A 78 1.51 -6.49 -0.72
C PHE A 78 2.30 -7.31 -1.74
N GLU A 79 1.71 -7.59 -2.89
CA GLU A 79 2.35 -8.39 -3.94
C GLU A 79 3.56 -7.68 -4.56
N ILE A 80 3.55 -6.34 -4.68
CA ILE A 80 4.72 -5.55 -5.11
C ILE A 80 5.94 -5.87 -4.24
N ILE A 81 5.73 -5.87 -2.92
CA ILE A 81 6.81 -6.08 -1.95
C ILE A 81 7.25 -7.54 -1.91
N LYS A 82 6.30 -8.48 -1.94
CA LYS A 82 6.60 -9.91 -1.84
C LYS A 82 7.37 -10.43 -3.04
N LYS A 83 6.90 -10.14 -4.26
CA LYS A 83 7.46 -10.73 -5.48
C LYS A 83 8.83 -10.15 -5.82
N ASN A 84 9.06 -8.87 -5.51
CA ASN A 84 10.20 -8.15 -6.08
C ASN A 84 10.97 -7.31 -5.05
N GLY A 85 10.85 -7.64 -3.76
CA GLY A 85 11.37 -6.85 -2.65
C GLY A 85 12.82 -6.41 -2.77
N ASN A 86 13.71 -7.12 -3.49
CA ASN A 86 15.11 -6.72 -3.70
C ASN A 86 15.37 -6.00 -5.03
N GLU A 87 14.66 -6.38 -6.10
CA GLU A 87 14.84 -5.82 -7.46
C GLU A 87 14.02 -4.56 -7.71
N LEU A 88 13.06 -4.27 -6.82
CA LEU A 88 12.25 -3.08 -6.90
C LEU A 88 13.12 -1.82 -6.81
N GLU A 89 12.73 -0.81 -7.56
CA GLU A 89 13.29 0.52 -7.40
C GLU A 89 13.03 1.06 -5.96
N PRO A 90 14.03 1.68 -5.30
CA PRO A 90 13.91 2.19 -3.92
C PRO A 90 12.71 3.09 -3.61
N GLN A 91 12.38 4.04 -4.49
CA GLN A 91 11.23 4.93 -4.35
C GLN A 91 9.90 4.18 -4.40
N ILE A 92 9.71 3.24 -5.32
CA ILE A 92 8.47 2.41 -5.35
C ILE A 92 8.33 1.62 -4.05
N ARG A 93 9.45 1.09 -3.53
CA ARG A 93 9.47 0.29 -2.29
C ARG A 93 9.10 1.15 -1.09
N LEU A 94 9.65 2.36 -1.01
CA LEU A 94 9.35 3.32 0.04
C LEU A 94 7.88 3.73 0.02
N GLU A 95 7.33 4.08 -1.14
CA GLU A 95 5.94 4.52 -1.28
C GLU A 95 4.97 3.36 -0.99
N SER A 96 5.27 2.13 -1.42
CA SER A 96 4.51 0.92 -1.06
C SER A 96 4.46 0.72 0.46
N CYS A 97 5.61 0.79 1.13
CA CYS A 97 5.67 0.67 2.59
C CYS A 97 4.88 1.76 3.30
N ARG A 98 5.00 3.01 2.83
CA ARG A 98 4.28 4.17 3.37
C ARG A 98 2.77 3.99 3.27
N ILE A 99 2.29 3.50 2.12
CA ILE A 99 0.89 3.16 1.90
C ILE A 99 0.45 2.09 2.90
N LEU A 100 1.12 0.93 2.97
CA LEU A 100 0.72 -0.13 3.90
C LEU A 100 0.73 0.32 5.37
N CYS A 101 1.69 1.16 5.77
CA CYS A 101 1.71 1.76 7.10
C CYS A 101 0.50 2.67 7.36
N LYS A 102 0.07 3.44 6.36
CA LYS A 102 -1.14 4.28 6.45
C LYS A 102 -2.38 3.39 6.69
N PHE A 103 -2.59 2.38 5.85
CA PHE A 103 -3.74 1.48 5.97
C PHE A 103 -3.73 0.68 7.29
N ARG A 104 -2.54 0.36 7.83
CA ARG A 104 -2.38 -0.22 9.16
C ARG A 104 -2.83 0.72 10.29
N LYS A 105 -2.48 2.01 10.21
CA LYS A 105 -2.94 3.04 11.17
C LYS A 105 -4.46 3.20 11.13
N GLU A 106 -5.04 3.09 9.95
CA GLU A 106 -6.49 3.09 9.72
C GLU A 106 -7.17 1.77 10.10
N LYS A 107 -6.42 0.77 10.60
CA LYS A 107 -6.88 -0.57 11.01
C LYS A 107 -7.51 -1.39 9.86
N LEU A 108 -7.15 -1.08 8.62
CA LEU A 108 -7.60 -1.78 7.42
C LEU A 108 -6.73 -3.01 7.10
N ILE A 109 -5.60 -3.17 7.78
CA ILE A 109 -4.63 -4.26 7.57
C ILE A 109 -4.35 -4.98 8.88
N CYS A 110 -4.36 -6.31 8.83
CA CYS A 110 -3.92 -7.16 9.92
C CYS A 110 -2.43 -6.92 10.23
N PRO A 111 -2.05 -6.60 11.48
CA PRO A 111 -0.65 -6.36 11.85
C PRO A 111 0.26 -7.52 11.47
N ILE A 112 -0.20 -8.77 11.65
CA ILE A 112 0.57 -9.98 11.36
C ILE A 112 0.91 -10.08 9.86
N LYS A 113 -0.06 -9.79 8.98
CA LYS A 113 0.17 -9.76 7.52
C LYS A 113 1.20 -8.69 7.14
N LEU A 114 1.15 -7.53 7.80
CA LEU A 114 2.11 -6.45 7.57
C LEU A 114 3.52 -6.85 8.00
N VAL A 115 3.68 -7.41 9.20
CA VAL A 115 4.98 -7.89 9.70
C VAL A 115 5.55 -8.96 8.77
N GLY A 116 4.76 -9.94 8.34
CA GLY A 116 5.20 -10.98 7.40
C GLY A 116 5.72 -10.41 6.09
N CYS A 117 5.06 -9.39 5.55
CA CYS A 117 5.53 -8.67 4.36
C CYS A 117 6.83 -7.89 4.62
N PHE A 118 6.93 -7.19 5.75
CA PHE A 118 8.11 -6.40 6.07
C PHE A 118 9.35 -7.28 6.33
N ILE A 119 9.17 -8.51 6.82
CA ILE A 119 10.25 -9.49 6.94
C ILE A 119 10.94 -9.75 5.60
N THR A 120 10.20 -9.81 4.48
CA THR A 120 10.82 -10.03 3.15
C THR A 120 11.74 -8.87 2.74
N LEU A 121 11.48 -7.67 3.27
CA LEU A 121 12.30 -6.47 3.05
C LEU A 121 13.54 -6.38 3.96
N PHE A 122 13.68 -7.22 4.99
CA PHE A 122 14.91 -7.22 5.81
C PHE A 122 16.14 -7.69 5.03
N ASN A 123 15.93 -8.40 3.92
CA ASN A 123 17.00 -8.80 3.01
C ASN A 123 17.49 -7.63 2.10
N CYS A 124 16.79 -6.49 2.09
CA CYS A 124 17.20 -5.33 1.30
C CYS A 124 18.44 -4.65 1.91
N LYS A 125 19.33 -4.14 1.05
CA LYS A 125 20.58 -3.46 1.46
C LYS A 125 20.34 -2.11 2.18
N ASP A 126 19.12 -1.59 2.18
CA ASP A 126 18.77 -0.32 2.79
C ASP A 126 18.73 -0.39 4.33
N LYS A 127 19.68 0.28 5.00
CA LYS A 127 19.77 0.32 6.46
C LYS A 127 18.68 1.18 7.10
N ALA A 128 18.29 2.28 6.45
CA ALA A 128 17.28 3.21 6.98
C ALA A 128 15.89 2.58 6.93
N LEU A 129 15.57 1.90 5.83
CA LEU A 129 14.33 1.14 5.69
C LEU A 129 14.24 0.05 6.78
N ARG A 130 15.29 -0.76 6.96
CA ARG A 130 15.30 -1.81 8.00
C ARG A 130 15.09 -1.25 9.41
N ALA A 131 15.74 -0.14 9.76
CA ALA A 131 15.54 0.50 11.05
C ALA A 131 14.10 1.04 11.24
N HIS A 132 13.49 1.57 10.18
CA HIS A 132 12.11 2.03 10.20
C HIS A 132 11.11 0.87 10.35
N LEU A 133 11.27 -0.19 9.57
CA LEU A 133 10.45 -1.40 9.64
C LEU A 133 10.54 -2.05 11.03
N PHE A 134 11.74 -2.14 11.60
CA PHE A 134 11.94 -2.70 12.94
C PHE A 134 11.19 -1.90 14.03
N LYS A 135 11.23 -0.56 13.97
CA LYS A 135 10.46 0.29 14.90
C LYS A 135 8.95 0.08 14.76
N LEU A 136 8.44 -0.06 13.54
CA LEU A 136 7.02 -0.32 13.29
C LEU A 136 6.58 -1.68 13.84
N ILE A 137 7.36 -2.73 13.60
CA ILE A 137 7.09 -4.07 14.12
C ILE A 137 7.09 -4.07 15.66
N LEU A 138 8.06 -3.40 16.29
CA LEU A 138 8.12 -3.28 17.75
C LEU A 138 6.92 -2.50 18.32
N ALA A 139 6.50 -1.41 17.66
CA ALA A 139 5.32 -0.65 18.06
C ALA A 139 4.06 -1.52 17.99
N ASP A 140 3.91 -2.29 16.91
CA ASP A 140 2.78 -3.22 16.75
C ASP A 140 2.78 -4.32 17.81
N PHE A 141 3.95 -4.86 18.18
CA PHE A 141 4.07 -5.86 19.24
C PHE A 141 3.71 -5.28 20.63
N LYS A 142 4.18 -4.06 20.94
CA LYS A 142 3.88 -3.36 22.21
C LYS A 142 2.41 -2.92 22.34
N HIS A 143 1.74 -2.64 21.22
CA HIS A 143 0.32 -2.29 21.22
C HIS A 143 -0.61 -3.51 21.18
N GLY A 144 -0.21 -4.58 20.50
CA GLY A 144 -0.95 -5.86 20.45
C GLY A 144 -1.05 -6.56 21.81
N SER A 145 -0.13 -6.27 22.73
CA SER A 145 -0.11 -6.80 24.10
C SER A 145 -1.11 -6.13 25.05
N LYS A 146 -1.67 -4.96 24.70
CA LYS A 146 -2.66 -4.26 25.56
C LYS A 146 -4.13 -4.62 25.29
N LYS A 147 -4.43 -5.31 24.18
CA LYS A 147 -5.76 -5.87 23.85
C LYS A 147 -5.56 -7.11 22.96
N SER A 148 -5.33 -8.28 23.56
CA SER A 148 -4.93 -9.47 22.83
C SER A 148 -6.09 -10.14 22.05
N GLN A 149 -6.33 -9.71 20.80
CA GLN A 149 -6.69 -10.66 19.73
C GLN A 149 -5.45 -11.45 19.25
N PHE A 150 -4.24 -10.95 19.58
CA PHE A 150 -2.95 -11.57 19.25
C PHE A 150 -2.71 -12.92 19.96
N GLY A 151 -3.31 -13.12 21.14
CA GLY A 151 -3.19 -14.37 21.90
C GLY A 151 -4.11 -15.49 21.43
N GLN A 152 -5.18 -15.17 20.68
CA GLN A 152 -6.17 -16.17 20.22
C GLN A 152 -5.77 -16.79 18.87
N SER A 153 -5.18 -16.03 17.95
CA SER A 153 -4.79 -16.57 16.64
C SER A 153 -3.57 -17.51 16.69
N ILE A 154 -2.64 -17.34 17.64
CA ILE A 154 -1.49 -18.25 17.80
C ILE A 154 -1.91 -19.59 18.44
N LYS A 155 -2.90 -19.59 19.34
CA LYS A 155 -3.41 -20.84 19.94
C LYS A 155 -4.14 -21.74 18.93
N ASN A 156 -4.76 -21.16 17.90
CA ASN A 156 -5.54 -21.91 16.92
C ASN A 156 -4.72 -22.42 15.71
N GLN A 157 -3.44 -22.05 15.58
CA GLN A 157 -2.57 -22.53 14.51
C GLN A 157 -1.49 -23.53 14.99
N LEU A 158 -1.49 -23.87 16.28
CA LEU A 158 -0.57 -24.82 16.91
C LEU A 158 -1.32 -25.96 17.64
N GLN A 159 -2.57 -26.22 17.26
CA GLN A 159 -3.32 -27.43 17.60
C GLN A 159 -3.55 -28.26 16.35
#